data_AF-A0A6S7C801-F1
#
_entry.id   AF-A0A6S7C801-F1
#
_cell.length_a   1.000
_cell.length_b   1.000
_cell.length_c   1.000
_cell.angle_alpha   90.00
_cell.angle_beta   90.00
_cell.angle_gamma   90.00
#
_symmetry.space_group_name_H-M   'P 1'
#
loop_
_entity.id
_entity.type
_entity.pdbx_description
1 polymer ?
#
loop_
_entity_poly.entity_id
_entity_poly.type
_entity_poly.pdbx_seq_one_letter_code
_entity_poly.pdbx_strand_id
1 'polypeptide(L)' 'MPGYKLHSLKGELANQWSVWVNGNWRVTFRFTEAGVELVDYRDYH' A
#
# COMPACT_ATOMS: atom_id res chain seq x y z
N MET A 1 16.38 -11.34 3.48
CA MET A 1 15.74 -10.04 3.17
C MET A 1 15.28 -10.07 1.72
N PRO A 2 13.97 -10.16 1.44
CA PRO A 2 13.56 -9.72 0.11
C PRO A 2 12.14 -9.14 -0.01
N GLY A 3 12.03 -8.06 -0.77
CA GLY A 3 10.91 -7.86 -1.71
C GLY A 3 9.55 -7.60 -1.09
N TYR A 4 9.36 -6.44 -0.48
CA TYR A 4 8.04 -5.93 -0.06
C TYR A 4 7.04 -5.70 -1.22
N LYS A 5 7.39 -6.09 -2.46
CA LYS A 5 6.58 -5.99 -3.70
C LYS A 5 5.81 -4.67 -3.80
N LEU A 6 6.50 -3.56 -3.56
CA LEU A 6 5.92 -2.23 -3.65
C LEU A 6 5.45 -1.98 -5.08
N HIS A 7 4.18 -1.63 -5.25
CA HIS A 7 3.62 -1.25 -6.53
C HIS A 7 2.55 -0.18 -6.36
N SER A 8 2.43 0.69 -7.35
CA SER A 8 1.34 1.65 -7.42
C SER A 8 0.05 0.96 -7.85
N LEU A 9 -1.06 1.40 -7.26
CA LEU A 9 -2.39 0.98 -7.68
C LEU A 9 -2.80 1.76 -8.95
N LYS A 10 -3.82 1.29 -9.64
CA LYS A 10 -4.33 1.88 -10.89
C LYS A 10 -5.79 2.30 -10.73
N GLY A 11 -6.28 3.14 -11.63
CA GLY A 11 -7.67 3.64 -11.61
C GLY A 11 -7.86 4.77 -10.60
N GLU A 12 -8.96 4.74 -9.84
CA GLU A 12 -9.27 5.76 -8.82
C GLU A 12 -8.23 5.82 -7.68
N LEU A 13 -7.42 4.77 -7.54
CA LEU A 13 -6.37 4.65 -6.53
C LEU A 13 -4.96 4.94 -7.11
N ALA A 14 -4.83 5.58 -8.28
CA ALA A 14 -3.55 5.82 -8.95
C ALA A 14 -2.50 6.58 -8.12
N ASN A 15 -2.93 7.29 -7.06
CA ASN A 15 -2.05 8.00 -6.12
C ASN A 15 -1.74 7.18 -4.85
N GLN A 16 -2.07 5.90 -4.84
CA GLN A 16 -1.89 5.00 -3.71
C GLN A 16 -0.89 3.90 -4.06
N TRP A 17 -0.18 3.45 -3.05
CA TRP A 17 0.85 2.45 -3.10
C TRP A 17 0.46 1.28 -2.21
N SER A 18 0.79 0.07 -2.62
CA SER A 18 0.56 -1.14 -1.86
C SER A 18 1.87 -1.86 -1.56
N VAL A 19 2.01 -2.32 -0.33
CA VAL A 19 3.18 -3.05 0.13
C VAL A 19 2.78 -4.39 0.79
N TRP A 20 3.51 -5.45 0.45
CA TRP A 20 3.34 -6.78 1.03
C TRP A 20 4.16 -6.91 2.30
N VAL A 21 3.50 -7.18 3.43
CA VAL A 21 4.18 -7.32 4.73
C VAL A 21 4.50 -8.79 5.02
N ASN A 22 3.48 -9.65 5.15
CA ASN A 22 3.62 -11.10 5.27
C ASN A 22 2.27 -11.79 4.96
N GLY A 23 2.29 -13.07 4.53
CA GLY A 23 1.06 -13.82 4.20
C GLY A 23 0.11 -13.04 3.28
N ASN A 24 -1.15 -12.89 3.72
CA ASN A 24 -2.19 -12.12 3.03
C ASN A 24 -2.25 -10.62 3.40
N TRP A 25 -1.41 -10.15 4.33
CA TRP A 25 -1.48 -8.76 4.78
C TRP A 25 -0.94 -7.77 3.75
N ARG A 26 -1.74 -6.76 3.44
CA ARG A 26 -1.38 -5.64 2.55
C ARG A 26 -1.62 -4.32 3.26
N VAL A 27 -0.64 -3.42 3.14
CA VAL A 27 -0.77 -2.03 3.60
C VAL A 27 -0.90 -1.15 2.36
N THR A 28 -1.90 -0.28 2.32
CA THR A 28 -2.00 0.76 1.29
C THR A 28 -1.85 2.15 1.89
N PHE A 29 -1.08 2.99 1.20
CA PHE A 29 -0.78 4.35 1.65
C PHE A 29 -0.67 5.29 0.46
N ARG A 30 -0.86 6.58 0.70
CA ARG A 30 -0.65 7.63 -0.30
C ARG A 30 0.36 8.65 0.20
N PHE A 31 1.11 9.23 -0.73
CA PHE A 31 1.94 10.38 -0.45
C PHE A 31 1.11 11.65 -0.68
N THR A 32 1.12 12.54 0.29
CA THR A 32 0.52 13.87 0.24
C THR A 32 1.62 14.91 0.49
N GLU A 33 1.33 16.20 0.26
CA GLU A 33 2.28 17.28 0.57
C GLU A 33 2.66 17.32 2.06
N ALA A 34 1.79 16.84 2.95
CA ALA A 34 2.03 16.77 4.39
C ALA A 34 2.78 15.49 4.83
N GLY A 35 3.08 14.57 3.90
CA GLY A 35 3.75 13.30 4.19
C GLY A 35 2.91 12.08 3.81
N VAL A 36 3.14 10.95 4.49
CA VAL A 36 2.46 9.67 4.22
C VAL A 36 1.16 9.59 4.99
N GLU A 37 0.07 9.33 4.28
CA GLU A 37 -1.22 9.02 4.88
C GLU A 37 -1.53 7.53 4.67
N LEU A 38 -1.82 6.84 5.78
CA LEU A 38 -2.27 5.45 5.73
C LEU A 38 -3.70 5.42 5.21
N VAL A 39 -3.92 4.76 4.07
CA VAL A 39 -5.24 4.70 3.45
C VAL A 39 -6.01 3.49 3.95
N ASP A 40 -5.35 2.33 4.08
CA ASP A 40 -6.02 1.11 4.54
C ASP A 40 -5.02 0.08 5.11
N TYR A 41 -5.50 -0.72 6.06
CA TYR A 41 -4.80 -1.88 6.61
C TYR A 41 -5.76 -3.06 6.61
N ARG A 42 -5.71 -3.87 5.54
CA ARG A 42 -6.64 -4.99 5.34
C ARG A 42 -5.93 -6.32 5.40
N ASP A 43 -6.39 -7.17 6.33
CA ASP A 43 -6.23 -8.61 6.23
C ASP A 43 -7.13 -9.08 5.10
N TYR A 44 -6.55 -9.61 4.03
CA TYR A 44 -7.33 -10.29 3.01
C TYR A 44 -7.49 -11.74 3.47
N HIS A 45 -8.66 -12.16 3.96
CA HIS A 45 -8.96 -13.58 4.16
C HIS A 45 -9.81 -14.09 3.01
#